data_AF-A0A7X4JLX0-F1
#
_entry.id   AF-A0A7X4JLX0-F1
#
_cell.length_a   1.000
_cell.length_b   1.000
_cell.length_c   1.000
_cell.angle_alpha   90.00
_cell.angle_beta   90.00
_cell.angle_gamma   90.00
#
_symmetry.space_group_name_H-M   'P 1'
#
loop_
_entity.id
_entity.type
_entity.pdbx_description
1 polymer ?
#
loop_
_entity_poly.entity_id
_entity_poly.type
_entity_poly.pdbx_seq_one_letter_code
_entity_poly.pdbx_strand_id
1 'polypeptide(L)'
;TSNVSGIGTKVFVKAGDLSLFREVRSGASYLSQSDLRIHFGLGENLTVDTLEIHWQSEQRDQFSNLKSNQIFRVKEGHGLILPSTN
;
A
#
# COMPACT_ATOMS: atom_id res chain seq x y z
N THR A 1 1.53 -14.41 16.77
CA THR A 1 0.73 -14.65 15.54
C THR A 1 0.40 -13.31 14.94
N SER A 2 1.36 -12.73 14.21
CA SER A 2 1.17 -11.44 13.55
C SER A 2 0.50 -11.69 12.20
N ASN A 3 -0.55 -10.93 11.89
CA ASN A 3 -1.22 -10.97 10.60
C ASN A 3 -0.23 -10.50 9.51
N VAL A 4 0.56 -11.43 8.95
CA VAL A 4 1.57 -11.17 7.92
C VAL A 4 0.95 -10.58 6.64
N SER A 5 -0.37 -10.72 6.49
CA SER A 5 -1.07 -10.44 5.25
C SER A 5 -1.70 -9.04 5.15
N GLY A 6 -1.70 -8.21 6.19
CA GLY A 6 -2.27 -6.84 6.11
C GLY A 6 -3.72 -6.77 5.58
N ILE A 7 -4.50 -7.85 5.73
CA ILE A 7 -5.85 -7.99 5.19
C ILE A 7 -6.79 -7.04 5.91
N GLY A 8 -7.67 -6.35 5.17
CA GLY A 8 -8.58 -5.32 5.65
C GLY A 8 -7.90 -3.99 5.98
N THR A 9 -6.63 -3.83 5.58
CA THR A 9 -5.94 -2.54 5.61
C THR A 9 -6.53 -1.62 4.54
N LYS A 10 -6.78 -0.37 4.92
CA LYS A 10 -7.34 0.65 4.05
C LYS A 10 -6.22 1.57 3.59
N VAL A 11 -6.08 1.73 2.27
CA VAL A 11 -5.03 2.52 1.64
C VAL A 11 -5.68 3.66 0.86
N PHE A 12 -5.28 4.88 1.20
CA PHE A 12 -5.69 6.12 0.55
C PHE A 12 -4.48 6.70 -0.18
N VAL A 13 -4.67 7.10 -1.43
CA VAL A 13 -3.63 7.66 -2.29
C VAL A 13 -4.15 8.95 -2.88
N LYS A 14 -3.38 10.02 -2.76
CA LYS A 14 -3.66 11.31 -3.35
C LYS A 14 -2.48 11.72 -4.25
N ALA A 15 -2.77 12.08 -5.48
CA ALA A 15 -1.80 12.49 -6.50
C ALA A 15 -2.41 13.61 -7.35
N GLY A 16 -2.07 14.86 -7.04
CA GLY A 16 -2.70 16.07 -7.54
C GLY A 16 -4.19 16.07 -7.25
N ASP A 17 -4.97 16.12 -8.33
CA ASP A 17 -6.44 16.07 -8.29
C ASP A 17 -6.99 14.63 -8.17
N LEU A 18 -6.13 13.62 -8.30
CA LEU A 18 -6.54 12.22 -8.21
C LEU A 18 -6.54 11.75 -6.75
N SER A 19 -7.69 11.26 -6.27
CA SER A 19 -7.81 10.61 -4.97
C SER A 19 -8.33 9.19 -5.16
N LEU A 20 -7.53 8.20 -4.77
CA LEU A 20 -7.85 6.77 -4.87
C LEU A 20 -7.92 6.15 -3.49
N PHE A 21 -8.91 5.29 -3.30
CA PHE A 21 -9.07 4.48 -2.10
C PHE A 21 -9.13 3.01 -2.49
N ARG A 22 -8.38 2.17 -1.77
CA ARG A 22 -8.38 0.72 -1.93
C ARG A 22 -8.27 0.04 -0.57
N GLU A 23 -8.90 -1.11 -0.47
CA GLU A 23 -8.82 -1.97 0.71
C GLU A 23 -8.10 -3.26 0.32
N VAL A 24 -7.14 -3.68 1.14
CA VAL A 24 -6.46 -4.96 0.96
C VAL A 24 -7.46 -6.08 1.28
N ARG A 25 -8.02 -6.72 0.25
CA ARG A 25 -8.94 -7.84 0.44
C ARG A 25 -8.19 -9.15 0.26
N SER A 26 -8.30 -10.06 1.23
CA SER A 26 -7.81 -11.43 1.08
C SER A 26 -8.77 -12.21 0.22
N GLY A 27 -8.41 -12.44 -1.04
CA GLY A 27 -9.03 -13.50 -1.84
C GLY A 27 -8.57 -14.85 -1.29
N ALA A 28 -9.21 -15.35 -0.24
CA ALA A 28 -8.98 -16.70 0.25
C ALA A 28 -9.54 -17.71 -0.77
N SER A 29 -8.71 -18.17 -1.69
CA SER A 29 -8.99 -19.37 -2.49
C SER A 29 -7.86 -20.39 -2.25
N TYR A 30 -8.03 -21.08 -1.12
CA TYR A 30 -7.53 -22.39 -0.68
C TYR A 30 -6.09 -22.88 -0.95
N LEU A 31 -5.36 -22.47 -1.98
CA LEU A 31 -4.02 -23.03 -2.29
C LEU A 31 -3.05 -22.08 -3.03
N SER A 32 -3.40 -20.80 -3.21
CA SER A 32 -2.59 -19.87 -4.03
C SER A 32 -1.97 -18.73 -3.21
N GLN A 33 -0.65 -18.65 -3.32
CA GLN A 33 0.24 -17.64 -2.77
C GLN A 33 -0.35 -16.22 -2.91
N SER A 34 -0.69 -15.61 -1.76
CA SER A 34 -1.37 -14.33 -1.66
C SER A 34 -0.44 -13.16 -2.02
N ASP A 35 -0.41 -12.76 -3.28
CA ASP A 35 0.18 -11.49 -3.67
C ASP A 35 -0.81 -10.36 -3.32
N LEU A 36 -0.55 -9.67 -2.21
CA LEU A 36 -1.39 -8.59 -1.66
C LEU A 36 -1.08 -7.24 -2.32
N ARG A 37 -0.61 -7.23 -3.56
CA ARG A 37 -0.26 -5.99 -4.24
C ARG A 37 -1.52 -5.24 -4.65
N ILE A 38 -1.62 -4.01 -4.18
CA ILE A 38 -2.59 -3.05 -4.69
C ILE A 38 -1.88 -2.22 -5.75
N HIS A 39 -2.43 -2.24 -6.96
CA HIS A 39 -2.00 -1.37 -8.04
C HIS A 39 -2.87 -0.11 -8.04
N PHE A 40 -2.22 1.05 -7.97
CA PHE A 40 -2.86 2.35 -8.14
C PHE A 40 -2.46 2.92 -9.49
N GLY A 41 -3.43 3.07 -10.40
CA GLY A 41 -3.23 3.75 -11.68
C GLY A 41 -3.21 5.25 -11.46
N LEU A 42 -2.02 5.86 -11.44
CA LEU A 42 -1.83 7.29 -11.21
C LEU A 42 -2.03 8.16 -12.47
N GLY A 43 -2.26 7.53 -13.64
CA GLY A 43 -2.43 8.23 -14.91
C GLY A 43 -1.14 8.94 -15.31
N GLU A 44 -1.24 10.24 -15.61
CA GLU A 44 -0.09 11.10 -15.93
C GLU A 44 0.63 11.66 -14.68
N ASN A 45 0.10 11.40 -13.46
CA ASN A 45 0.75 11.87 -12.24
C ASN A 45 2.04 11.07 -11.97
N LEU A 46 3.17 11.79 -11.99
CA LEU A 46 4.50 11.24 -11.74
C LEU A 46 4.83 11.10 -10.24
N THR A 47 3.98 11.64 -9.38
CA THR A 47 4.18 11.68 -7.93
C THR A 47 2.87 11.47 -7.19
N VAL A 48 2.96 10.77 -6.06
CA VAL A 48 1.90 10.66 -5.06
C VAL A 48 2.18 11.68 -3.98
N ASP A 49 1.28 12.65 -3.82
CA ASP A 49 1.37 13.68 -2.80
C ASP A 49 1.22 13.09 -1.41
N THR A 50 0.27 12.17 -1.24
CA THR A 50 -0.01 11.55 0.06
C THR A 50 -0.48 10.10 -0.12
N LEU A 51 0.15 9.19 0.61
CA LEU A 51 -0.24 7.80 0.76
C LEU A 51 -0.53 7.57 2.24
N GLU A 52 -1.76 7.27 2.59
CA GLU A 52 -2.17 6.93 3.94
C GLU A 52 -2.58 5.46 4.02
N ILE A 53 -2.04 4.75 4.99
CA ILE A 53 -2.30 3.34 5.22
C ILE A 53 -2.86 3.21 6.63
N HIS A 54 -4.12 2.81 6.70
CA HIS A 54 -4.83 2.54 7.94
C HIS A 54 -4.83 1.03 8.15
N TRP A 55 -4.00 0.59 9.09
CA TRP A 55 -3.90 -0.80 9.49
C TRP A 55 -5.08 -1.19 10.38
N GLN A 56 -5.36 -2.50 10.47
CA GLN A 56 -6.40 -3.01 11.37
C GLN A 56 -6.04 -2.89 12.86
N SER A 57 -4.76 -2.71 13.17
CA SER A 57 -4.22 -2.51 14.52
C SER A 57 -4.38 -1.08 15.04
N GLU A 58 -5.18 -0.25 14.36
CA GLU A 58 -5.30 1.19 14.59
C GLU A 58 -4.05 2.01 14.27
N GLN A 59 -2.94 1.36 13.91
CA GLN A 59 -1.74 2.02 13.40
C GLN A 59 -2.08 2.74 12.08
N ARG A 60 -1.50 3.92 11.89
CA ARG A 60 -1.56 4.67 10.64
C ARG A 60 -0.16 5.01 10.18
N ASP A 61 0.11 4.71 8.92
CA ASP A 61 1.33 5.15 8.25
C ASP A 61 0.94 6.15 7.17
N GLN A 62 1.60 7.31 7.17
CA GLN A 62 1.43 8.33 6.16
C GLN A 62 2.78 8.59 5.49
N PHE A 63 2.77 8.61 4.17
CA PHE A 63 3.92 8.93 3.34
C PHE A 63 3.54 10.03 2.37
N SER A 64 4.46 10.92 2.05
CA SER A 64 4.24 12.00 1.12
C SER A 64 5.37 12.09 0.10
N ASN A 65 5.08 12.72 -1.03
CA ASN A 65 6.05 12.95 -2.10
C ASN A 65 6.72 11.66 -2.63
N LEU A 66 5.92 10.60 -2.78
CA LEU A 66 6.41 9.32 -3.32
C LEU A 66 6.47 9.38 -4.84
N LYS A 67 7.55 8.89 -5.44
CA LYS A 67 7.66 8.80 -6.90
C LYS A 67 6.74 7.70 -7.44
N SER A 68 6.04 7.98 -8.54
CA SER A 68 5.31 6.96 -9.27
C SER A 68 6.27 5.99 -9.97
N ASN A 69 5.73 4.90 -10.52
CA ASN A 69 6.50 3.85 -11.21
C ASN A 69 7.53 3.12 -10.32
N GLN A 70 7.26 3.01 -9.01
CA GLN A 70 8.05 2.24 -8.07
C GLN A 70 7.17 1.30 -7.26
N ILE A 71 7.72 0.15 -6.89
CA ILE A 71 7.08 -0.79 -5.98
C ILE A 71 7.61 -0.51 -4.58
N PHE A 72 6.76 0.08 -3.74
CA PHE A 72 7.04 0.23 -2.32
C PHE A 72 6.46 -0.97 -1.57
N ARG A 73 7.26 -1.57 -0.68
CA ARG A 73 6.73 -2.49 0.33
C ARG A 73 6.58 -1.69 1.61
N VAL A 74 5.40 -1.73 2.22
CA VAL A 74 5.21 -1.16 3.55
C VAL A 74 4.95 -2.31 4.50
N LYS A 75 5.61 -2.27 5.65
CA LYS A 75 5.36 -3.20 6.74
C LYS A 75 4.91 -2.40 7.96
N GLU A 76 3.78 -2.81 8.52
CA GLU A 76 3.21 -2.24 9.73
C GLU A 76 4.28 -2.06 10.82
N GLY A 77 4.39 -0.82 11.34
CA GLY A 77 5.35 -0.46 12.38
C GLY A 77 6.83 -0.45 11.96
N HIS A 78 7.13 -0.79 10.71
CA HIS A 78 8.49 -0.74 10.14
C HIS A 78 8.61 0.31 9.01
N GLY A 79 7.49 0.84 8.52
CA GLY A 79 7.45 1.84 7.46
C GLY A 79 7.76 1.29 6.07
N LEU A 80 8.28 2.16 5.20
CA LEU A 80 8.68 1.83 3.82
C LEU A 80 9.92 0.93 3.83
N ILE A 81 9.72 -0.34 3.47
CA ILE A 81 10.78 -1.26 3.12
C ILE A 81 11.05 -1.05 1.62
N LEU A 82 12.12 -0.32 1.30
CA LEU A 82 12.60 -0.25 -0.06
C LEU A 82 12.99 -1.67 -0.52
N PRO A 83 12.63 -2.09 -1.75
CA PRO A 83 13.15 -3.34 -2.27
C PRO A 83 14.68 -3.25 -2.28
N SER A 84 15.34 -4.14 -1.54
CA SER A 84 16.80 -4.24 -1.55
C SER A 84 17.23 -4.57 -2.98
N THR A 85 17.82 -3.58 -3.67
CA THR A 85 18.54 -3.80 -4.92
C THR A 85 19.66 -4.80 -4.64
N ASN A 86 19.62 -5.95 -5.31
CA ASN A 86 20.76 -6.87 -5.44
C ASN A 86 21.26 -6.74 -6.88
#